data_AF-A0A077ZD65-F1
#
_entry.id   AF-A0A077ZD65-F1
#
_cell.length_a   1.000
_cell.length_b   1.000
_cell.length_c   1.000
_cell.angle_alpha   90.00
_cell.angle_beta   90.00
_cell.angle_gamma   90.00
#
_symmetry.space_group_name_H-M   'P 1'
#
loop_
_entity.id
_entity.type
_entity.pdbx_description
1 polymer ?
#
loop_
_entity_poly.entity_id
_entity_poly.type
_entity_poly.pdbx_seq_one_letter_code
_entity_poly.pdbx_strand_id
1 'polypeptide(L)'
;MWLPFKEILKRLQDVRYEKGILRVNAVGPIVPEDYFKQLDTFFQLSEELARVQADLNSRAVEFRILERQFFIRLKDSDSNLHTFQTILQNTNKRLMSLADSAKRMTESLENAANGLKASNQLLADLLFLSIRLPDNLQKLVRSALTFDENDIGGQKWIEQARKLMEMAYRSFTNAEDISEPVAAQPQENLQKFKRLFSMLIGKANAGNKKVDNPGDPAHESPGQRSCSS
;
A
#
# COMPACT_ATOMS: atom_id res chain seq x y z
N MET A 1 8.62 8.54 8.52
CA MET A 1 9.27 9.75 7.96
C MET A 1 8.32 10.75 7.29
N TRP A 2 7.11 10.35 6.90
CA TRP A 2 6.17 11.22 6.19
C TRP A 2 5.85 12.56 6.90
N LEU A 3 5.41 12.51 8.16
CA LEU A 3 5.04 13.69 8.95
C LEU A 3 6.13 14.77 9.00
N PRO A 4 7.38 14.46 9.43
CA PRO A 4 8.44 15.46 9.45
C PRO A 4 8.80 15.94 8.05
N PHE A 5 8.79 15.07 7.04
CA PHE A 5 9.07 15.47 5.66
C PHE A 5 8.05 16.51 5.14
N LYS A 6 6.75 16.22 5.32
CA LYS A 6 5.66 17.13 4.92
C LYS A 6 5.73 18.47 5.67
N GLU A 7 6.00 18.42 6.97
CA GLU A 7 6.12 19.62 7.80
C GLU A 7 7.33 20.47 7.41
N ILE A 8 8.47 19.85 7.11
CA ILE A 8 9.66 20.56 6.60
C ILE A 8 9.35 21.21 5.26
N LEU A 9 8.69 20.51 4.34
CA LEU A 9 8.28 21.06 3.04
C LEU A 9 7.34 22.25 3.20
N LYS A 10 6.35 22.14 4.08
CA LYS A 10 5.42 23.21 4.39
C LYS A 10 6.15 24.42 4.99
N ARG A 11 7.01 24.22 5.99
CA ARG A 11 7.78 25.30 6.62
C ARG A 11 8.76 25.94 5.66
N LEU A 12 9.40 25.19 4.77
CA LEU A 12 10.29 25.74 3.75
C LEU A 12 9.52 26.65 2.77
N GLN A 13 8.29 26.28 2.43
CA GLN A 13 7.39 27.11 1.62
C GLN A 13 6.95 28.36 2.38
N ASP A 14 6.63 28.24 3.67
CA ASP A 14 6.15 29.38 4.48
C ASP A 14 7.27 30.37 4.86
N VAL A 15 8.50 29.91 5.09
CA VAL A 15 9.60 30.75 5.64
C VAL A 15 10.36 31.54 4.57
N ARG A 16 10.46 31.04 3.33
CA ARG A 16 11.47 31.57 2.39
C ARG A 16 10.97 32.54 1.33
N TYR A 17 9.79 32.44 0.71
CA TYR A 17 9.40 33.38 -0.37
C TYR A 17 7.89 33.45 -0.63
N GLU A 18 7.41 34.62 -1.08
CA GLU A 18 6.14 34.78 -1.81
C GLU A 18 5.96 33.62 -2.80
N LYS A 19 4.76 33.01 -2.79
CA LYS A 19 4.39 31.80 -3.51
C LYS A 19 5.01 31.75 -4.93
N GLY A 20 6.00 30.88 -5.15
CA GLY A 20 6.39 30.49 -6.51
C GLY A 20 7.87 30.18 -6.80
N ILE A 21 8.81 30.53 -5.93
CA ILE A 21 10.25 30.47 -6.29
C ILE A 21 10.91 29.14 -5.85
N LEU A 22 10.39 28.46 -4.83
CA LEU A 22 11.04 27.27 -4.28
C LEU A 22 10.80 26.02 -5.15
N ARG A 23 11.83 25.61 -5.90
CA ARG A 23 11.88 24.30 -6.56
C ARG A 23 12.60 23.30 -5.66
N VAL A 24 11.83 22.47 -4.95
CA VAL A 24 12.37 21.34 -4.19
C VAL A 24 12.35 20.14 -5.12
N ASN A 25 13.54 19.61 -5.43
CA ASN A 25 13.68 18.37 -6.16
C ASN A 25 14.23 17.31 -5.20
N ALA A 26 13.66 16.11 -5.23
CA ALA A 26 14.22 14.98 -4.51
C ALA A 26 15.45 14.46 -5.30
N VAL A 27 16.63 14.50 -4.67
CA VAL A 27 17.88 13.99 -5.24
C VAL A 27 18.11 12.59 -4.69
N GLY A 28 18.20 11.62 -5.60
CA GLY A 28 18.46 10.21 -5.28
C GLY A 28 17.43 9.26 -5.88
N PRO A 29 17.79 7.99 -6.10
CA PRO A 29 16.87 7.00 -6.64
C PRO A 29 15.77 6.71 -5.61
N ILE A 30 14.51 6.78 -6.03
CA ILE A 30 13.41 6.25 -5.24
C ILE A 30 13.54 4.72 -5.27
N VAL A 31 13.86 4.12 -4.12
CA VAL A 31 13.94 2.66 -3.96
C VAL A 31 12.60 2.17 -3.40
N PRO A 32 11.76 1.49 -4.21
CA PRO A 32 10.43 1.05 -3.76
C PRO A 32 10.48 -0.23 -2.91
N GLU A 33 11.66 -0.79 -2.64
CA GLU A 33 11.83 -2.11 -2.03
C GLU A 33 11.28 -2.17 -0.59
N ASP A 34 11.56 -1.15 0.23
CA ASP A 34 11.03 -1.09 1.60
C ASP A 34 9.52 -0.92 1.62
N TYR A 35 8.98 -0.17 0.66
CA TYR A 35 7.54 -0.05 0.48
C TYR A 35 6.90 -1.37 0.08
N PHE A 36 7.51 -2.12 -0.83
CA PHE A 36 7.00 -3.42 -1.26
C PHE A 36 7.02 -4.45 -0.13
N LYS A 37 8.04 -4.43 0.74
CA LYS A 37 8.07 -5.25 1.95
C LYS A 37 6.90 -4.91 2.88
N GLN A 38 6.65 -3.62 3.10
CA GLN A 38 5.54 -3.17 3.94
C GLN A 38 4.17 -3.57 3.37
N LEU A 39 4.03 -3.51 2.04
CA LEU A 39 2.88 -4.03 1.31
C LEU A 39 2.69 -5.54 1.51
N ASP A 40 3.76 -6.32 1.37
CA ASP A 40 3.69 -7.78 1.56
C ASP A 40 3.27 -8.12 2.99
N THR A 41 3.86 -7.46 3.98
CA THR A 41 3.49 -7.67 5.39
C THR A 41 2.01 -7.36 5.64
N PHE A 42 1.49 -6.27 5.06
CA PHE A 42 0.06 -5.93 5.19
C PHE A 42 -0.86 -7.02 4.60
N PHE A 43 -0.56 -7.50 3.39
CA PHE A 43 -1.39 -8.54 2.76
C PHE A 43 -1.24 -9.91 3.43
N GLN A 44 -0.06 -10.25 3.93
CA GLN A 44 0.16 -11.46 4.75
C GLN A 44 -0.68 -11.40 6.05
N LEU A 45 -0.64 -10.28 6.76
CA LEU A 45 -1.47 -10.09 7.97
C LEU A 45 -2.97 -10.15 7.66
N SER A 46 -3.39 -9.59 6.53
CA SER A 46 -4.79 -9.62 6.08
C SER A 46 -5.26 -11.05 5.82
N GLU A 47 -4.45 -11.86 5.13
CA GLU A 47 -4.73 -13.26 4.84
C GLU A 47 -4.77 -14.10 6.12
N GLU A 48 -3.82 -13.88 7.01
CA GLU A 48 -3.76 -14.61 8.27
C GLU A 48 -4.95 -14.26 9.18
N LEU A 49 -5.36 -12.99 9.24
CA LEU A 49 -6.55 -12.56 9.99
C LEU A 49 -7.81 -13.21 9.43
N ALA A 50 -7.95 -13.27 8.11
CA ALA A 50 -9.08 -13.93 7.47
C ALA A 50 -9.16 -15.43 7.85
N ARG A 51 -8.00 -16.11 7.91
CA ARG A 51 -7.93 -17.50 8.37
C ARG A 51 -8.35 -17.66 9.83
N VAL A 52 -7.82 -16.83 10.74
CA VAL A 52 -8.16 -16.90 12.17
C VAL A 52 -9.65 -16.57 12.41
N GLN A 53 -10.22 -15.64 11.65
CA GLN A 53 -11.65 -15.34 11.70
C GLN A 53 -12.51 -16.50 11.20
N ALA A 54 -12.09 -17.19 10.14
CA ALA A 54 -12.79 -18.38 9.66
C ALA A 54 -12.77 -19.51 10.72
N ASP A 55 -11.63 -19.75 11.35
CA ASP A 55 -11.50 -20.73 12.43
C ASP A 55 -12.35 -20.36 13.65
N LEU A 56 -12.36 -19.07 14.02
CA LEU A 56 -13.20 -18.54 15.09
C LEU A 56 -14.69 -18.78 14.80
N ASN A 57 -15.14 -18.50 13.58
CA ASN A 57 -16.51 -18.73 13.15
C ASN A 57 -16.89 -20.21 13.21
N SER A 58 -16.01 -21.09 12.71
CA SER A 58 -16.21 -22.54 12.78
C SER A 58 -16.35 -23.02 14.22
N ARG A 59 -15.44 -22.57 15.11
CA ARG A 59 -15.47 -22.95 16.53
C ARG A 59 -16.67 -22.37 17.26
N ALA A 60 -17.12 -21.17 16.90
CA ALA A 60 -18.34 -20.57 17.46
C ALA A 60 -19.59 -21.39 17.10
N VAL A 61 -19.65 -21.93 15.88
CA VAL A 61 -20.74 -22.84 15.46
C VAL A 61 -20.70 -24.13 16.28
N GLU A 62 -19.53 -24.76 16.43
CA GLU A 62 -19.36 -25.95 17.26
C GLU A 62 -19.79 -25.70 18.71
N PHE A 63 -19.39 -24.56 19.28
CA PHE A 63 -19.79 -24.16 20.63
C PHE A 63 -21.31 -24.06 20.78
N ARG A 64 -22.00 -23.42 19.82
CA ARG A 64 -23.47 -23.33 19.84
C ARG A 64 -24.16 -24.70 19.73
N ILE A 65 -23.58 -25.63 18.96
CA ILE A 65 -24.11 -27.00 18.87
C ILE A 65 -23.95 -27.71 20.22
N LEU A 66 -22.79 -27.57 20.85
CA LEU A 66 -22.52 -28.14 22.17
C LEU A 66 -23.46 -27.56 23.23
N GLU A 67 -23.65 -26.24 23.28
CA GLU A 67 -24.61 -25.61 24.20
C GLU A 67 -26.02 -26.19 24.04
N ARG A 68 -26.52 -26.34 22.81
CA ARG A 68 -27.83 -26.94 22.56
C ARG A 68 -27.90 -28.39 23.07
N GLN A 69 -26.87 -29.19 22.82
CA GLN A 69 -26.81 -30.57 23.32
C GLN A 69 -26.73 -30.63 24.85
N PHE A 70 -26.04 -29.68 25.48
CA PHE A 70 -25.99 -29.57 26.95
C PHE A 70 -27.39 -29.35 27.52
N PHE A 71 -28.16 -28.40 26.97
CA PHE A 71 -29.52 -28.12 27.44
C PHE A 71 -30.47 -29.31 27.27
N ILE A 72 -30.32 -30.09 26.19
CA ILE A 72 -31.11 -31.31 25.99
C ILE A 72 -30.75 -32.34 27.05
N ARG A 73 -29.46 -32.61 27.27
CA ARG A 73 -29.02 -33.63 28.23
C ARG A 73 -29.24 -33.27 29.69
N LEU A 74 -29.25 -31.97 30.01
CA LEU A 74 -29.63 -31.48 31.33
C LEU A 74 -31.04 -31.96 31.73
N LYS A 75 -31.90 -32.27 30.76
CA LYS A 75 -33.25 -32.78 30.98
C LYS A 75 -33.32 -34.31 31.16
N ASP A 76 -32.35 -35.07 30.64
CA ASP A 76 -32.50 -36.52 30.41
C ASP A 76 -31.61 -37.43 31.29
N SER A 77 -30.53 -36.96 31.94
CA SER A 77 -29.79 -37.72 32.99
C SER A 77 -28.55 -36.99 33.54
N ASP A 78 -28.32 -37.10 34.87
CA ASP A 78 -27.21 -36.43 35.57
C ASP A 78 -25.81 -37.03 35.29
N SER A 79 -25.71 -38.31 34.91
CA SER A 79 -24.45 -39.06 34.92
C SER A 79 -23.45 -38.67 33.81
N ASN A 80 -23.90 -38.06 32.71
CA ASN A 80 -23.04 -37.60 31.61
C ASN A 80 -22.81 -36.08 31.58
N LEU A 81 -23.35 -35.34 32.56
CA LEU A 81 -23.33 -33.89 32.56
C LEU A 81 -21.92 -33.33 32.75
N HIS A 82 -21.13 -33.96 33.63
CA HIS A 82 -19.79 -33.47 33.99
C HIS A 82 -18.80 -33.53 32.82
N THR A 83 -18.80 -34.63 32.06
CA THR A 83 -17.98 -34.77 30.85
C THR A 83 -18.37 -33.73 29.81
N PHE A 84 -19.67 -33.48 29.65
CA PHE A 84 -20.15 -32.47 28.72
C PHE A 84 -19.75 -31.05 29.14
N GLN A 85 -19.90 -30.73 30.43
CA GLN A 85 -19.49 -29.45 30.99
C GLN A 85 -17.98 -29.20 30.78
N THR A 86 -17.15 -30.24 30.93
CA THR A 86 -15.71 -30.17 30.66
C THR A 86 -15.41 -29.87 29.20
N ILE A 87 -16.09 -30.54 28.26
CA ILE A 87 -15.94 -30.28 26.81
C ILE A 87 -16.36 -28.84 26.47
N LEU A 88 -17.47 -28.37 27.05
CA LEU A 88 -17.98 -27.01 26.85
C LEU A 88 -16.97 -25.97 27.37
N GLN A 89 -16.44 -26.16 28.59
CA GLN A 89 -15.43 -25.27 29.16
C GLN A 89 -14.15 -25.23 28.32
N ASN A 90 -13.67 -26.39 27.85
CA ASN A 90 -12.48 -26.44 26.98
C ASN A 90 -12.72 -25.76 25.64
N THR A 91 -13.91 -25.93 25.05
CA THR A 91 -14.28 -25.25 23.81
C THR A 91 -14.37 -23.74 23.98
N ASN A 92 -14.95 -23.27 25.10
CA ASN A 92 -15.01 -21.85 25.43
C ASN A 92 -13.60 -21.26 25.60
N LYS A 93 -12.71 -21.93 26.34
CA LYS A 93 -11.31 -21.49 26.48
C LYS A 93 -10.60 -21.35 25.13
N ARG A 94 -10.79 -22.31 24.22
CA ARG A 94 -10.24 -22.25 22.86
C ARG A 94 -10.85 -21.09 22.06
N LEU A 95 -12.16 -20.88 22.18
CA LEU A 95 -12.86 -19.78 21.51
C LEU A 95 -12.33 -18.41 21.98
N MET A 96 -12.15 -18.23 23.29
CA MET A 96 -11.57 -17.02 23.86
C MET A 96 -10.13 -16.80 23.40
N SER A 97 -9.30 -17.86 23.37
CA SER A 97 -7.94 -17.76 22.86
C SER A 97 -7.89 -17.35 21.38
N LEU A 98 -8.80 -17.86 20.55
CA LEU A 98 -8.92 -17.46 19.15
C LEU A 98 -9.39 -16.00 19.01
N ALA A 99 -10.36 -15.58 19.84
CA ALA A 99 -10.85 -14.20 19.85
C ALA A 99 -9.75 -13.21 20.24
N ASP A 100 -8.95 -13.53 21.26
CA ASP A 100 -7.79 -12.72 21.66
C ASP A 100 -6.73 -12.65 20.55
N SER A 101 -6.51 -13.77 19.84
CA SER A 101 -5.60 -13.80 18.69
C SER A 101 -6.12 -12.90 17.56
N ALA A 102 -7.41 -13.02 17.20
CA ALA A 102 -8.03 -12.20 16.17
C ALA A 102 -7.97 -10.70 16.53
N LYS A 103 -8.15 -10.35 17.80
CA LYS A 103 -8.03 -8.97 18.28
C LYS A 103 -6.62 -8.43 18.09
N ARG A 104 -5.60 -9.16 18.56
CA ARG A 104 -4.19 -8.77 18.39
C ARG A 104 -3.80 -8.61 16.92
N MET A 105 -4.32 -9.49 16.06
CA MET A 105 -4.06 -9.41 14.63
C MET A 105 -4.76 -8.22 13.97
N THR A 106 -5.98 -7.87 14.40
CA THR A 106 -6.67 -6.66 13.95
C THR A 106 -5.87 -5.41 14.32
N GLU A 107 -5.38 -5.32 15.56
CA GLU A 107 -4.54 -4.19 16.01
C GLU A 107 -3.23 -4.11 15.20
N SER A 108 -2.60 -5.25 14.91
CA SER A 108 -1.39 -5.31 14.06
C SER A 108 -1.69 -4.85 12.63
N LEU A 109 -2.83 -5.26 12.07
CA LEU A 109 -3.26 -4.90 10.72
C LEU A 109 -3.58 -3.40 10.61
N GLU A 110 -4.25 -2.81 11.60
CA GLU A 110 -4.49 -1.37 11.65
C GLU A 110 -3.18 -0.57 11.69
N ASN A 111 -2.20 -1.03 12.48
CA ASN A 111 -0.88 -0.42 12.53
C ASN A 111 -0.16 -0.54 11.18
N ALA A 112 -0.22 -1.70 10.53
CA ALA A 112 0.34 -1.92 9.20
C ALA A 112 -0.34 -1.01 8.15
N ALA A 113 -1.66 -0.88 8.19
CA ALA A 113 -2.45 -0.03 7.30
C ALA A 113 -2.10 1.46 7.50
N ASN A 114 -1.98 1.92 8.74
CA ASN A 114 -1.57 3.29 9.05
C ASN A 114 -0.15 3.58 8.57
N GLY A 115 0.77 2.62 8.76
CA GLY A 115 2.09 2.68 8.19
C GLY A 115 2.06 2.77 6.67
N LEU A 116 1.23 1.95 6.01
CA LEU A 116 1.10 1.93 4.56
C LEU A 116 0.53 3.25 4.03
N LYS A 117 -0.48 3.84 4.68
CA LYS A 117 -1.02 5.16 4.36
C LYS A 117 0.07 6.23 4.38
N ALA A 118 0.89 6.25 5.43
CA ALA A 118 1.98 7.20 5.56
C ALA A 118 3.05 7.00 4.47
N SER A 119 3.40 5.75 4.17
CA SER A 119 4.36 5.40 3.10
C SER A 119 3.82 5.75 1.72
N ASN A 120 2.55 5.48 1.44
CA ASN A 120 1.87 5.85 0.19
C ASN A 120 1.91 7.37 -0.06
N GLN A 121 1.60 8.16 0.97
CA GLN A 121 1.63 9.62 0.86
C GLN A 121 3.05 10.15 0.64
N LEU A 122 4.02 9.60 1.37
CA LEU A 122 5.43 9.94 1.18
C LEU A 122 5.93 9.61 -0.22
N LEU A 123 5.59 8.43 -0.73
CA LEU A 123 5.96 8.03 -2.09
C LEU A 123 5.32 8.91 -3.15
N ALA A 124 4.04 9.27 -2.99
CA ALA A 124 3.37 10.18 -3.91
C ALA A 124 4.11 11.52 -3.98
N ASP A 125 4.45 12.10 -2.82
CA ASP A 125 5.17 13.38 -2.76
C ASP A 125 6.58 13.28 -3.33
N LEU A 126 7.34 12.24 -2.98
CA LEU A 126 8.68 12.01 -3.53
C LEU A 126 8.64 11.84 -5.04
N LEU A 127 7.64 11.15 -5.57
CA LEU A 127 7.44 11.00 -7.00
C LEU A 127 7.12 12.36 -7.65
N PHE A 128 6.24 13.17 -7.07
CA PHE A 128 5.90 14.49 -7.63
C PHE A 128 7.06 15.50 -7.53
N LEU A 129 7.96 15.32 -6.57
CA LEU A 129 9.17 16.13 -6.42
C LEU A 129 10.32 15.67 -7.33
N SER A 130 10.37 14.39 -7.70
CA SER A 130 11.42 13.85 -8.57
C SER A 130 11.09 13.98 -10.05
N ILE A 131 9.81 13.88 -10.45
CA ILE A 131 9.39 14.02 -11.84
C ILE A 131 8.30 15.08 -11.92
N ARG A 132 8.47 16.02 -12.84
CA ARG A 132 7.38 16.89 -13.29
C ARG A 132 6.37 16.09 -14.10
N LEU A 133 5.50 15.37 -13.41
CA LEU A 133 4.34 14.71 -13.98
C LEU A 133 3.25 15.76 -14.25
N PRO A 134 2.48 15.65 -15.36
CA PRO A 134 1.34 16.51 -15.58
C PRO A 134 0.26 16.28 -14.51
N ASP A 135 -0.51 17.33 -14.17
CA ASP A 135 -1.43 17.34 -13.01
C ASP A 135 -2.47 16.21 -13.04
N ASN A 136 -2.93 15.81 -14.23
CA ASN A 136 -3.84 14.68 -14.40
C ASN A 136 -3.22 13.36 -13.93
N LEU A 137 -1.95 13.14 -14.25
CA LEU A 137 -1.22 11.94 -13.89
C LEU A 137 -0.86 11.94 -12.39
N GLN A 138 -0.53 13.11 -11.84
CA GLN A 138 -0.35 13.24 -10.39
C GLN A 138 -1.61 12.86 -9.62
N LYS A 139 -2.78 13.35 -10.07
CA LYS A 139 -4.06 12.97 -9.47
C LYS A 139 -4.31 11.48 -9.56
N LEU A 140 -4.10 10.86 -10.73
CA LEU A 140 -4.27 9.41 -10.90
C LEU A 140 -3.38 8.59 -9.98
N VAL A 141 -2.08 8.91 -9.92
CA VAL A 141 -1.13 8.19 -9.05
C VAL A 141 -1.48 8.40 -7.57
N ARG A 142 -1.86 9.62 -7.19
CA ARG A 142 -2.27 9.89 -5.81
C ARG A 142 -3.54 9.14 -5.44
N SER A 143 -4.52 9.08 -6.34
CA SER A 143 -5.72 8.27 -6.16
C SER A 143 -5.38 6.78 -6.07
N ALA A 144 -4.45 6.26 -6.89
CA ALA A 144 -4.03 4.86 -6.81
C ALA A 144 -3.40 4.51 -5.45
N LEU A 145 -2.61 5.43 -4.90
CA LEU A 145 -1.95 5.28 -3.61
C LEU A 145 -2.84 5.62 -2.40
N THR A 146 -4.07 6.11 -2.62
CA THR A 146 -4.97 6.42 -1.50
C THR A 146 -5.64 5.13 -1.03
N PHE A 147 -5.31 4.72 0.21
CA PHE A 147 -5.87 3.53 0.84
C PHE A 147 -7.30 3.80 1.34
N ASP A 148 -8.25 2.92 1.03
CA ASP A 148 -9.63 3.00 1.54
C ASP A 148 -9.70 2.44 2.96
N GLU A 149 -10.14 3.27 3.92
CA GLU A 149 -10.24 2.88 5.33
C GLU A 149 -11.30 1.81 5.58
N ASN A 150 -12.25 1.65 4.68
CA ASN A 150 -13.33 0.66 4.80
C ASN A 150 -12.91 -0.73 4.30
N ASP A 151 -11.77 -0.84 3.61
CA ASP A 151 -11.28 -2.09 3.05
C ASP A 151 -10.21 -2.73 3.94
N ILE A 152 -10.68 -3.37 5.01
CA ILE A 152 -9.84 -3.97 6.06
C ILE A 152 -8.76 -4.90 5.47
N GLY A 153 -9.10 -5.67 4.42
CA GLY A 153 -8.17 -6.60 3.76
C GLY A 153 -7.43 -6.02 2.55
N GLY A 154 -7.68 -4.75 2.18
CA GLY A 154 -7.06 -4.08 1.04
C GLY A 154 -7.32 -4.71 -0.34
N GLN A 155 -8.28 -5.62 -0.46
CA GLN A 155 -8.56 -6.34 -1.72
C GLN A 155 -9.19 -5.42 -2.78
N LYS A 156 -10.16 -4.61 -2.38
CA LYS A 156 -10.80 -3.62 -3.27
C LYS A 156 -9.83 -2.50 -3.60
N TRP A 157 -9.06 -2.08 -2.60
CA TRP A 157 -8.03 -1.07 -2.77
C TRP A 157 -6.98 -1.52 -3.79
N ILE A 158 -6.41 -2.73 -3.68
CA ILE A 158 -5.38 -3.17 -4.63
C ILE A 158 -5.91 -3.35 -6.04
N GLU A 159 -7.16 -3.80 -6.19
CA GLU A 159 -7.83 -3.85 -7.49
C GLU A 159 -7.95 -2.45 -8.10
N GLN A 160 -8.44 -1.48 -7.34
CA GLN A 160 -8.60 -0.11 -7.80
C GLN A 160 -7.24 0.57 -8.05
N ALA A 161 -6.28 0.38 -7.15
CA ALA A 161 -4.92 0.89 -7.26
C ALA A 161 -4.25 0.37 -8.53
N ARG A 162 -4.37 -0.93 -8.83
CA ARG A 162 -3.88 -1.52 -10.08
C ARG A 162 -4.51 -0.84 -11.29
N LYS A 163 -5.84 -0.73 -11.37
CA LYS A 163 -6.55 -0.10 -12.51
C LYS A 163 -6.08 1.34 -12.72
N LEU A 164 -6.01 2.13 -11.65
CA LEU A 164 -5.56 3.51 -11.71
C LEU A 164 -4.08 3.61 -12.14
N MET A 165 -3.23 2.70 -11.65
CA MET A 165 -1.81 2.64 -12.02
C MET A 165 -1.61 2.22 -13.49
N GLU A 166 -2.44 1.30 -14.00
CA GLU A 166 -2.46 0.94 -15.43
C GLU A 166 -2.86 2.15 -16.28
N MET A 167 -3.93 2.86 -15.92
CA MET A 167 -4.35 4.08 -16.63
C MET A 167 -3.27 5.17 -16.59
N ALA A 168 -2.63 5.34 -15.44
CA ALA A 168 -1.50 6.26 -15.28
C ALA A 168 -0.33 5.87 -16.21
N TYR A 169 0.03 4.60 -16.26
CA TYR A 169 1.10 4.10 -17.12
C TYR A 169 0.76 4.26 -18.61
N ARG A 170 -0.49 3.96 -19.01
CA ARG A 170 -0.95 4.16 -20.40
C ARG A 170 -0.89 5.62 -20.81
N SER A 171 -1.39 6.52 -19.96
CA SER A 171 -1.31 7.96 -20.21
C SER A 171 0.13 8.47 -20.30
N PHE A 172 1.08 7.80 -19.65
CA PHE A 172 2.49 8.17 -19.71
C PHE A 172 3.25 7.57 -20.91
N THR A 173 2.80 6.43 -21.44
CA THR A 173 3.52 5.68 -22.49
C THR A 173 2.84 5.67 -23.85
N ASN A 174 1.62 6.20 -23.99
CA ASN A 174 0.76 6.06 -25.17
C ASN A 174 0.59 4.60 -25.64
N ALA A 175 0.77 3.62 -24.75
CA ALA A 175 0.66 2.21 -25.08
C ALA A 175 -0.81 1.77 -25.01
N GLU A 176 -1.33 1.19 -26.10
CA GLU A 176 -2.72 0.72 -26.19
C GLU A 176 -2.97 -0.61 -25.47
N ASP A 177 -1.94 -1.38 -25.11
CA ASP A 177 -2.12 -2.84 -24.97
C ASP A 177 -1.63 -3.42 -23.63
N ILE A 178 -2.21 -2.98 -22.51
CA ILE A 178 -2.06 -3.67 -21.21
C ILE A 178 -3.43 -3.85 -20.55
N SER A 179 -4.45 -4.20 -21.32
CA SER A 179 -5.79 -4.48 -20.78
C SER A 179 -5.88 -5.95 -20.41
N GLU A 180 -5.19 -6.32 -19.35
CA GLU A 180 -5.42 -7.61 -18.72
C GLU A 180 -6.63 -7.51 -17.79
N PRO A 181 -7.56 -8.50 -17.82
CA PRO A 181 -8.69 -8.50 -16.90
C PRO A 181 -8.21 -8.39 -15.44
N VAL A 182 -9.04 -7.77 -14.61
CA VAL A 182 -8.85 -7.77 -13.16
C VAL A 182 -8.69 -9.23 -12.74
N ALA A 183 -7.57 -9.53 -12.07
CA ALA A 183 -7.35 -10.88 -11.58
C ALA A 183 -8.31 -11.14 -10.43
N ALA A 184 -8.89 -12.34 -10.39
CA ALA A 184 -9.79 -12.74 -9.31
C ALA A 184 -9.07 -12.81 -7.95
N GLN A 185 -7.74 -12.99 -7.96
CA GLN A 185 -6.94 -13.13 -6.75
C GLN A 185 -6.22 -11.83 -6.34
N PRO A 186 -6.30 -11.41 -5.06
CA PRO A 186 -5.62 -10.21 -4.55
C PRO A 186 -4.10 -10.21 -4.75
N GLN A 187 -3.45 -11.37 -4.60
CA GLN A 187 -2.00 -11.50 -4.76
C GLN A 187 -1.53 -11.23 -6.19
N GLU A 188 -2.29 -11.66 -7.21
CA GLU A 188 -1.96 -11.35 -8.60
C GLU A 188 -2.08 -9.84 -8.87
N ASN A 189 -3.12 -9.19 -8.34
CA ASN A 189 -3.28 -7.74 -8.45
C ASN A 189 -2.14 -6.99 -7.75
N LEU A 190 -1.67 -7.48 -6.60
CA LEU A 190 -0.51 -6.94 -5.90
C LEU A 190 0.78 -7.02 -6.73
N GLN A 191 1.07 -8.18 -7.32
CA GLN A 191 2.29 -8.36 -8.13
C GLN A 191 2.27 -7.47 -9.38
N LYS A 192 1.11 -7.37 -10.05
CA LYS A 192 0.94 -6.49 -11.20
C LYS A 192 1.08 -5.02 -10.82
N PHE A 193 0.49 -4.60 -9.71
CA PHE A 193 0.65 -3.25 -9.17
C PHE A 193 2.13 -2.94 -8.89
N LYS A 194 2.85 -3.83 -8.20
CA LYS A 194 4.29 -3.66 -7.91
C LYS A 194 5.12 -3.52 -9.19
N ARG A 195 4.83 -4.33 -10.22
CA ARG A 195 5.50 -4.25 -11.52
C ARG A 195 5.25 -2.91 -12.21
N LEU A 196 4.00 -2.48 -12.30
CA LEU A 196 3.62 -1.20 -12.90
C LEU A 196 4.24 -0.02 -12.16
N PHE A 197 4.20 -0.05 -10.83
CA PHE A 197 4.79 0.98 -9.98
C PHE A 197 6.31 1.05 -10.15
N SER A 198 6.98 -0.10 -10.19
CA SER A 198 8.43 -0.18 -10.45
C SER A 198 8.79 0.35 -11.83
N MET A 199 7.99 0.04 -12.86
CA MET A 199 8.22 0.57 -14.22
C MET A 199 8.05 2.08 -14.26
N LEU A 200 7.05 2.62 -13.55
CA LEU A 200 6.83 4.06 -13.48
C LEU A 200 8.00 4.75 -12.76
N ILE A 201 8.44 4.22 -11.62
CA ILE A 201 9.63 4.71 -10.89
C ILE A 201 10.91 4.57 -11.73
N GLY A 202 11.07 3.49 -12.48
CA GLY A 202 12.22 3.27 -13.36
C GLY A 202 12.31 4.32 -14.47
N LYS A 203 11.18 4.59 -15.14
CA LYS A 203 11.11 5.66 -16.16
C LYS A 203 11.34 7.05 -15.57
N ALA A 204 10.81 7.26 -14.37
CA ALA A 204 11.01 8.46 -13.59
C ALA A 204 12.49 8.74 -13.27
N ASN A 205 13.19 7.75 -12.73
CA ASN A 205 14.60 7.83 -12.42
C ASN A 205 15.46 8.01 -13.70
N ALA A 206 15.04 7.40 -14.82
CA ALA A 206 15.70 7.61 -16.12
C ALA A 206 15.51 9.04 -16.65
N GLY A 207 14.37 9.67 -16.37
CA GLY A 207 14.11 11.09 -16.66
C GLY A 207 15.05 12.03 -15.91
N ASN A 208 15.33 11.75 -14.64
CA ASN A 208 16.26 12.54 -13.83
C ASN A 208 17.72 12.43 -14.30
N LYS A 209 18.16 11.25 -14.77
CA LYS A 209 19.52 11.10 -15.32
C LYS A 209 19.79 11.96 -16.56
N LYS A 210 18.76 12.34 -17.32
CA LYS A 210 18.93 13.23 -18.49
C LYS A 210 19.16 14.69 -18.10
N VAL A 211 18.80 15.10 -16.88
CA VAL A 211 19.03 16.47 -16.40
C VAL A 211 20.44 16.63 -15.83
N ASP A 212 21.04 15.54 -15.35
CA ASP A 212 22.33 15.55 -14.65
C ASP A 212 23.56 15.36 -15.57
N ASN A 213 23.39 15.49 -16.88
CA ASN A 213 24.50 15.50 -17.84
C ASN A 213 24.67 16.92 -18.43
N PRO A 214 25.42 17.82 -17.77
CA PRO A 214 25.99 18.99 -18.42
C PRO A 214 27.16 18.51 -19.29
N GLY A 215 26.82 17.88 -20.41
CA GLY A 215 27.77 17.50 -21.44
C GLY A 215 28.03 18.68 -22.37
N ASP A 216 29.27 19.12 -22.34
CA ASP A 216 30.01 19.93 -23.32
C ASP A 216 29.69 21.42 -23.47
N PRO A 217 30.58 22.32 -22.94
CA PRO A 217 30.85 23.57 -23.64
C PRO A 217 31.63 23.20 -24.89
N ALA A 218 30.92 23.03 -26.00
CA ALA A 218 31.53 22.98 -27.32
C ALA A 218 32.30 24.30 -27.54
N HIS A 219 33.62 24.16 -27.43
CA HIS A 219 34.66 24.90 -28.12
C HIS A 219 34.15 25.58 -29.41
N GLU A 220 33.70 26.84 -29.31
CA GLU A 220 33.69 27.76 -30.46
C GLU A 220 34.83 28.76 -30.25
N SER A 221 35.98 28.39 -30.80
CA SER A 221 37.13 29.28 -30.98
C SER A 221 36.69 30.55 -31.74
N PRO A 222 37.10 31.75 -31.31
CA PRO A 222 36.84 32.97 -32.06
C PRO A 222 37.74 32.97 -33.31
N GLY A 223 37.15 32.63 -34.45
CA GLY A 223 37.73 32.82 -35.76
C GLY A 223 37.89 34.31 -36.06
N GLN A 224 39.09 34.81 -35.84
CA GLN A 224 39.60 36.02 -36.48
C GLN A 224 39.37 35.94 -38.00
N ARG A 225 38.71 36.96 -38.57
CA ARG A 225 39.11 37.70 -39.80
C ARG A 225 37.89 38.33 -40.47
N SER A 226 37.74 39.64 -40.28
CA SER A 226 37.38 40.57 -41.36
C SER A 226 37.32 42.01 -40.80
N CYS A 227 38.48 42.66 -40.71
CA CYS A 227 38.58 44.10 -40.89
C CYS A 227 39.56 44.31 -42.05
N SER A 228 39.01 44.62 -43.21
CA SER A 228 39.71 45.29 -44.30
C SER A 228 39.16 46.72 -44.33
N SER A 229 40.02 47.68 -44.03
CA SER A 229 39.90 49.10 -44.34
C SER A 229 41.24 49.56 -44.85
#